data_AF-A0A3D5CJ13-F1
#
_entry.id   AF-A0A3D5CJ13-F1
#
_cell.length_a   1.000
_cell.length_b   1.000
_cell.length_c   1.000
_cell.angle_alpha   90.00
_cell.angle_beta   90.00
_cell.angle_gamma   90.00
#
_symmetry.space_group_name_H-M   'P 1'
#
loop_
_entity.id
_entity.type
_entity.pdbx_description
1 polymer ?
#
loop_
_entity_poly.entity_id
_entity_poly.type
_entity_poly.pdbx_seq_one_letter_code
_entity_poly.pdbx_strand_id
1 'polypeptide(L)'
;MSLSTPARLFRPFSLLTATAILATPLVVAAPAAAASETPHLLITEIAPDNVGYDDFEFIEVHNLGTEAVDLDLDSVGLSYIYADSDDRSSDVPLTVEPGTVIDAGETLVLWLSYTTSTVDSFAKTVDDFRSHFAATQPQTDYDVVRVTGQSGMANGGGRGVRLSVADAEVSRAFVPVG
;
A
#
# COMPACT_ATOMS: atom_id res chain seq x y z
N MET A 1 -2.13 -85.90 74.19
CA MET A 1 -1.15 -85.38 73.20
C MET A 1 -1.47 -86.01 71.84
N SER A 2 -2.10 -85.25 70.94
CA SER A 2 -2.08 -85.50 69.49
C SER A 2 -2.53 -84.21 68.82
N LEU A 3 -1.60 -83.53 68.12
CA LEU A 3 -1.79 -82.23 67.50
C LEU A 3 -2.29 -82.42 66.06
N SER A 4 -3.42 -81.80 65.72
CA SER A 4 -3.99 -81.78 64.37
C SER A 4 -3.46 -80.58 63.59
N THR A 5 -3.00 -80.82 62.35
CA THR A 5 -2.39 -79.87 61.41
C THR A 5 -3.44 -78.98 60.74
N PRO A 6 -3.16 -77.67 60.45
CA PRO A 6 -3.94 -76.93 59.48
C PRO A 6 -3.26 -76.90 58.09
N ALA A 7 -4.07 -77.14 57.06
CA ALA A 7 -3.70 -77.07 55.65
C ALA A 7 -3.47 -75.61 55.20
N ARG A 8 -2.40 -75.38 54.42
CA ARG A 8 -2.12 -74.08 53.78
C ARG A 8 -2.78 -74.03 52.39
N LEU A 9 -3.67 -73.05 52.19
CA LEU A 9 -4.29 -72.75 50.91
C LEU A 9 -3.37 -71.84 50.09
N PHE A 10 -2.85 -72.34 48.96
CA PHE A 10 -2.12 -71.54 47.98
C PHE A 10 -3.11 -70.78 47.08
N ARG A 11 -2.96 -69.45 47.00
CA ARG A 11 -3.63 -68.60 45.99
C ARG A 11 -2.59 -68.17 44.93
N PRO A 12 -2.80 -68.45 43.64
CA PRO A 12 -1.92 -67.92 42.60
C PRO A 12 -2.21 -66.43 42.37
N PHE A 13 -1.14 -65.64 42.30
CA PHE A 13 -1.18 -64.23 41.93
C PHE A 13 -1.21 -64.14 40.40
N SER A 14 -2.33 -63.69 39.81
CA SER A 14 -2.39 -63.34 38.39
C SER A 14 -1.79 -61.96 38.17
N LEU A 15 -0.71 -61.89 37.40
CA LEU A 15 -0.07 -60.65 36.99
C LEU A 15 -0.75 -60.15 35.71
N LEU A 16 -1.62 -59.14 35.80
CA LEU A 16 -2.13 -58.42 34.63
C LEU A 16 -1.07 -57.40 34.19
N THR A 17 -0.49 -57.60 33.01
CA THR A 17 0.38 -56.61 32.37
C THR A 17 -0.51 -55.63 31.61
N ALA A 18 -0.62 -54.38 32.09
CA ALA A 18 -1.32 -53.31 31.39
C ALA A 18 -0.34 -52.60 30.43
N THR A 19 -0.56 -52.75 29.12
CA THR A 19 0.18 -52.03 28.09
C THR A 19 -0.44 -50.64 27.91
N ALA A 20 0.27 -49.59 28.29
CA ALA A 20 -0.17 -48.22 28.05
C ALA A 20 0.17 -47.80 26.60
N ILE A 21 -0.85 -47.47 25.81
CA ILE A 21 -0.68 -46.87 24.47
C ILE A 21 -0.58 -45.36 24.66
N LEU A 22 0.61 -44.80 24.40
CA LEU A 22 0.84 -43.35 24.34
C LEU A 22 0.28 -42.81 23.01
N ALA A 23 -0.88 -42.17 23.07
CA ALA A 23 -1.40 -41.38 21.95
C ALA A 23 -0.71 -40.01 21.94
N THR A 24 0.14 -39.75 20.94
CA THR A 24 0.71 -38.41 20.71
C THR A 24 -0.33 -37.53 20.02
N PRO A 25 -0.70 -36.37 20.57
CA PRO A 25 -1.61 -35.45 19.88
C PRO A 25 -0.90 -34.87 18.65
N LEU A 26 -1.58 -34.89 17.51
CA LEU A 26 -1.20 -34.14 16.33
C LEU A 26 -1.51 -32.67 16.59
N VAL A 27 -0.49 -31.86 16.84
CA VAL A 27 -0.64 -30.40 16.92
C VAL A 27 -0.70 -29.88 15.49
N VAL A 28 -1.90 -29.64 14.98
CA VAL A 28 -2.09 -28.89 13.73
C VAL A 28 -1.84 -27.43 14.06
N ALA A 29 -0.74 -26.87 13.56
CA ALA A 29 -0.51 -25.43 13.64
C ALA A 29 -1.58 -24.72 12.81
N ALA A 30 -2.36 -23.85 13.44
CA ALA A 30 -3.24 -22.95 12.71
C ALA A 30 -2.39 -22.07 11.77
N PRO A 31 -2.85 -21.76 10.54
CA PRO A 31 -2.14 -20.82 9.69
C PRO A 31 -2.00 -19.51 10.46
N ALA A 32 -0.77 -19.00 10.57
CA ALA A 32 -0.54 -17.65 11.06
C ALA A 32 -1.33 -16.72 10.14
N ALA A 33 -2.25 -15.93 10.70
CA ALA A 33 -2.87 -14.84 9.95
C ALA A 33 -1.73 -13.97 9.43
N ALA A 34 -1.58 -13.87 8.10
CA ALA A 34 -0.64 -12.95 7.50
C ALA A 34 -0.98 -11.57 8.06
N ALA A 35 -0.02 -10.92 8.73
CA ALA A 35 -0.19 -9.52 9.07
C ALA A 35 -0.38 -8.79 7.74
N SER A 36 -1.48 -8.07 7.59
CA SER A 36 -1.63 -7.15 6.46
C SER A 36 -0.51 -6.14 6.58
N GLU A 37 0.50 -6.23 5.71
CA GLU A 37 1.51 -5.19 5.62
C GLU A 37 0.84 -3.89 5.18
N THR A 38 1.22 -2.79 5.80
CA THR A 38 0.83 -1.47 5.30
C THR A 38 1.38 -1.33 3.89
N PRO A 39 0.54 -0.95 2.90
CA PRO A 39 1.00 -0.66 1.54
C PRO A 39 2.26 0.19 1.52
N HIS A 40 3.27 -0.27 0.79
CA HIS A 40 4.54 0.43 0.66
C HIS A 40 4.54 1.21 -0.64
N LEU A 41 3.91 2.38 -0.62
CA LEU A 41 3.83 3.30 -1.75
C LEU A 41 4.86 4.42 -1.58
N LEU A 42 5.53 4.77 -2.68
CA LEU A 42 6.55 5.83 -2.73
C LEU A 42 6.18 6.84 -3.82
N ILE A 43 6.14 8.13 -3.47
CA ILE A 43 6.14 9.19 -4.47
C ILE A 43 7.57 9.35 -4.98
N THR A 44 7.80 9.03 -6.25
CA THR A 44 9.12 9.05 -6.88
C THR A 44 9.40 10.35 -7.63
N GLU A 45 8.35 11.00 -8.15
CA GLU A 45 8.47 12.26 -8.89
C GLU A 45 7.24 13.16 -8.67
N ILE A 46 7.48 14.47 -8.71
CA ILE A 46 6.46 15.50 -8.94
C ILE A 46 6.97 16.47 -10.00
N ALA A 47 6.14 16.75 -11.00
CA ALA A 47 6.48 17.58 -12.16
C ALA A 47 5.50 18.76 -12.28
N PRO A 48 5.82 19.92 -11.68
CA PRO A 48 4.92 21.08 -11.60
C PRO A 48 5.09 22.12 -12.72
N ASP A 49 6.26 22.22 -13.37
CA ASP A 49 6.55 23.34 -14.29
C ASP A 49 6.86 22.80 -15.68
N ASN A 50 5.90 22.91 -16.59
CA ASN A 50 6.03 22.43 -17.95
C ASN A 50 6.41 23.58 -18.89
N VAL A 51 7.17 23.28 -19.95
CA VAL A 51 7.47 24.29 -20.97
C VAL A 51 6.17 24.73 -21.65
N GLY A 52 5.74 25.96 -21.39
CA GLY A 52 4.53 26.55 -21.99
C GLY A 52 3.40 26.68 -20.97
N TYR A 53 2.30 25.96 -21.20
CA TYR A 53 1.20 25.86 -20.25
C TYR A 53 1.33 24.57 -19.44
N ASP A 54 0.86 24.62 -18.20
CA ASP A 54 0.93 23.52 -17.22
C ASP A 54 -0.10 22.40 -17.50
N ASP A 55 -0.35 22.10 -18.78
CA ASP A 55 -1.33 21.09 -19.22
C ASP A 55 -0.98 19.67 -18.72
N PHE A 56 0.28 19.38 -18.41
CA PHE A 56 0.84 18.03 -18.23
C PHE A 56 1.51 17.79 -16.87
N GLU A 57 1.13 18.54 -15.83
CA GLU A 57 1.68 18.35 -14.48
C GLU A 57 1.33 16.96 -13.92
N PHE A 58 2.28 16.29 -13.26
CA PHE A 58 2.03 14.93 -12.76
C PHE A 58 2.75 14.59 -11.45
N ILE A 59 2.28 13.50 -10.86
CA ILE A 59 2.85 12.84 -9.68
C ILE A 59 3.12 11.39 -10.08
N GLU A 60 4.32 10.88 -9.82
CA GLU A 60 4.65 9.48 -10.02
C GLU A 60 4.62 8.74 -8.68
N VAL A 61 3.89 7.61 -8.65
CA VAL A 61 3.79 6.74 -7.48
C VAL A 61 4.22 5.34 -7.86
N HIS A 62 5.14 4.78 -7.08
CA HIS A 62 5.62 3.41 -7.24
C HIS A 62 5.18 2.54 -6.06
N ASN A 63 4.73 1.32 -6.34
CA ASN A 63 4.37 0.35 -5.32
C ASN A 63 5.54 -0.60 -5.04
N LEU A 64 6.24 -0.35 -3.93
CA LEU A 64 7.34 -1.20 -3.44
C LEU A 64 6.84 -2.44 -2.67
N GLY A 65 5.53 -2.60 -2.50
CA GLY A 65 4.91 -3.73 -1.81
C GLY A 65 4.84 -4.99 -2.68
N THR A 66 4.30 -6.05 -2.08
CA THR A 66 4.12 -7.35 -2.76
C THR A 66 2.68 -7.61 -3.20
N GLU A 67 1.77 -6.70 -2.92
CA GLU A 67 0.35 -6.79 -3.26
C GLU A 67 -0.09 -5.54 -4.03
N ALA A 68 -1.13 -5.69 -4.87
CA ALA A 68 -1.75 -4.56 -5.56
C ALA A 68 -2.44 -3.62 -4.56
N VAL A 69 -2.44 -2.32 -4.86
CA VAL A 69 -3.03 -1.28 -4.00
C VAL A 69 -4.04 -0.48 -4.81
N ASP A 70 -5.29 -0.46 -4.35
CA ASP A 70 -6.34 0.40 -4.87
C ASP A 70 -6.25 1.79 -4.22
N LEU A 71 -5.98 2.81 -5.03
CA LEU A 71 -5.82 4.20 -4.61
C LEU A 71 -7.15 4.93 -4.38
N ASP A 72 -8.28 4.37 -4.81
CA ASP A 72 -9.62 4.93 -4.60
C ASP A 72 -10.23 4.52 -3.24
N LEU A 73 -9.52 3.72 -2.45
CA LEU A 73 -9.96 3.36 -1.11
C LEU A 73 -9.92 4.57 -0.17
N ASP A 74 -10.96 4.72 0.67
CA ASP A 74 -11.02 5.77 1.72
C ASP A 74 -9.82 5.75 2.68
N SER A 75 -9.15 4.60 2.81
CA SER A 75 -7.94 4.49 3.64
C SER A 75 -6.67 4.98 2.95
N VAL A 76 -6.70 5.29 1.65
CA VAL A 76 -5.58 5.84 0.90
C VAL A 76 -5.85 7.32 0.62
N GLY A 77 -5.05 8.18 1.22
CA GLY A 77 -5.17 9.63 1.04
C GLY A 77 -4.03 10.17 0.19
N LEU A 78 -4.36 10.97 -0.82
CA LEU A 78 -3.42 11.76 -1.59
C LEU A 78 -3.75 13.24 -1.40
N SER A 79 -2.78 14.05 -0.96
CA SER A 79 -3.01 15.47 -0.71
C SER A 79 -1.91 16.32 -1.31
N TYR A 80 -2.29 17.41 -1.97
CA TYR A 80 -1.38 18.48 -2.32
C TYR A 80 -1.03 19.29 -1.07
N ILE A 81 0.26 19.60 -0.89
CA ILE A 81 0.79 20.30 0.28
C ILE A 81 1.57 21.57 -0.14
N TYR A 82 1.47 22.63 0.66
CA TYR A 82 2.15 23.90 0.42
C TYR A 82 3.42 24.10 1.26
N ALA A 83 3.62 23.25 2.27
CA ALA A 83 4.75 23.31 3.18
C ALA A 83 5.25 21.91 3.52
N ASP A 84 6.56 21.79 3.71
CA ASP A 84 7.18 20.58 4.26
C ASP A 84 7.00 20.57 5.79
N SER A 85 5.82 20.19 6.24
CA SER A 85 5.38 20.27 7.63
C SER A 85 4.39 19.17 7.93
N ASP A 86 4.38 18.66 9.16
CA ASP A 86 3.40 17.68 9.64
C ASP A 86 2.02 18.28 9.92
N ASP A 87 1.90 19.61 9.93
CA ASP A 87 0.60 20.28 9.99
C ASP A 87 -0.16 20.03 8.68
N ARG A 88 -1.29 19.31 8.79
CA ARG A 88 -2.15 18.93 7.66
C ARG A 88 -3.32 19.90 7.44
N SER A 89 -3.41 20.99 8.20
CA SER A 89 -4.58 21.89 8.17
C SER A 89 -4.77 22.63 6.84
N SER A 90 -3.70 22.74 6.04
CA SER A 90 -3.71 23.34 4.69
C SER A 90 -3.63 22.32 3.55
N ASP A 91 -3.63 21.02 3.87
CA ASP A 91 -3.61 19.97 2.84
C ASP A 91 -4.86 20.09 1.96
N VAL A 92 -4.68 19.98 0.65
CA VAL A 92 -5.78 19.93 -0.31
C VAL A 92 -5.92 18.49 -0.78
N PRO A 93 -7.02 17.79 -0.45
CA PRO A 93 -7.24 16.44 -0.93
C PRO A 93 -7.28 16.41 -2.46
N LEU A 94 -6.57 15.44 -3.02
CA LEU A 94 -6.62 15.10 -4.43
C LEU A 94 -7.57 13.91 -4.62
N THR A 95 -8.26 13.87 -5.76
CA THR A 95 -9.21 12.82 -6.10
C THR A 95 -8.69 12.04 -7.30
N VAL A 96 -8.42 10.76 -7.08
CA VAL A 96 -7.99 9.79 -8.09
C VAL A 96 -9.23 9.25 -8.81
N GLU A 97 -9.11 8.83 -10.07
CA GLU A 97 -10.22 8.18 -10.79
C GLU A 97 -10.63 6.85 -10.11
N PRO A 98 -11.92 6.48 -10.08
CA PRO A 98 -12.37 5.26 -9.42
C PRO A 98 -11.76 3.98 -10.02
N GLY A 99 -11.40 3.04 -9.15
CA GLY A 99 -10.81 1.75 -9.55
C GLY A 99 -9.35 1.86 -10.01
N THR A 100 -8.65 2.92 -9.62
CA THR A 100 -7.22 3.09 -9.90
C THR A 100 -6.39 2.18 -9.01
N VAL A 101 -5.75 1.19 -9.62
CA VAL A 101 -4.92 0.19 -8.92
C VAL A 101 -3.47 0.31 -9.38
N ILE A 102 -2.53 0.22 -8.44
CA ILE A 102 -1.11 0.02 -8.72
C ILE A 102 -0.74 -1.41 -8.31
N ASP A 103 -0.40 -2.24 -9.29
CA ASP A 103 0.08 -3.60 -9.05
C ASP A 103 1.42 -3.60 -8.29
N ALA A 104 1.76 -4.73 -7.68
CA ALA A 104 3.00 -4.88 -6.92
C ALA A 104 4.24 -4.68 -7.82
N GLY A 105 5.13 -3.78 -7.45
CA GLY A 105 6.33 -3.46 -8.22
C GLY A 105 6.10 -2.56 -9.44
N GLU A 106 4.86 -2.10 -9.67
CA GLU A 106 4.53 -1.23 -10.80
C GLU A 106 4.53 0.25 -10.40
N THR A 107 4.60 1.10 -11.44
CA THR A 107 4.56 2.55 -11.34
C THR A 107 3.31 3.10 -12.01
N LEU A 108 2.66 4.05 -11.37
CA LEU A 108 1.54 4.80 -11.93
C LEU A 108 1.85 6.29 -11.97
N VAL A 109 1.59 6.90 -13.12
CA VAL A 109 1.61 8.35 -13.29
C VAL A 109 0.21 8.91 -13.06
N LEU A 110 0.09 9.78 -12.06
CA LEU A 110 -1.12 10.52 -11.75
C LEU A 110 -1.01 11.92 -12.38
N TRP A 111 -1.67 12.10 -13.52
CA TRP A 111 -1.70 13.36 -14.26
C TRP A 111 -2.71 14.32 -13.63
N LEU A 112 -2.21 15.40 -13.01
CA LEU A 112 -3.04 16.45 -12.42
C LEU A 112 -3.82 17.16 -13.53
N SER A 113 -5.13 16.92 -13.57
CA SER A 113 -6.01 17.41 -14.63
C SER A 113 -7.00 18.43 -14.09
N TYR A 114 -7.03 19.60 -14.71
CA TYR A 114 -7.84 20.73 -14.29
C TYR A 114 -8.09 21.70 -15.45
N THR A 115 -9.01 22.63 -15.24
CA THR A 115 -9.31 23.70 -16.20
C THR A 115 -9.17 25.06 -15.53
N THR A 116 -8.46 25.98 -16.18
CA THR A 116 -8.35 27.40 -15.80
C THR A 116 -8.68 28.28 -17.02
N SER A 117 -8.36 29.57 -16.96
CA SER A 117 -8.45 30.43 -18.14
C SER A 117 -7.38 30.16 -19.21
N THR A 118 -6.30 29.46 -18.85
CA THR A 118 -5.14 29.22 -19.74
C THR A 118 -4.77 27.76 -19.92
N VAL A 119 -5.27 26.88 -19.04
CA VAL A 119 -5.02 25.42 -19.06
C VAL A 119 -6.34 24.69 -19.22
N ASP A 120 -6.36 23.66 -20.06
CA ASP A 120 -7.46 22.69 -20.11
C ASP A 120 -6.89 21.30 -20.38
N SER A 121 -6.41 20.66 -19.32
CA SER A 121 -5.80 19.31 -19.40
C SER A 121 -6.80 18.26 -19.87
N PHE A 122 -8.11 18.48 -19.70
CA PHE A 122 -9.15 17.56 -20.17
C PHE A 122 -9.35 17.62 -21.69
N ALA A 123 -8.92 18.70 -22.35
CA ALA A 123 -8.87 18.79 -23.81
C ALA A 123 -7.68 18.02 -24.40
N LYS A 124 -6.80 17.46 -23.56
CA LYS A 124 -5.64 16.67 -23.96
C LYS A 124 -5.87 15.17 -23.76
N THR A 125 -5.17 14.37 -24.55
CA THR A 125 -5.18 12.91 -24.46
C THR A 125 -3.95 12.38 -23.72
N VAL A 126 -3.99 11.10 -23.31
CA VAL A 126 -2.79 10.42 -22.76
C VAL A 126 -1.66 10.37 -23.79
N ASP A 127 -1.97 10.29 -25.09
CA ASP A 127 -0.96 10.32 -26.13
C ASP A 127 -0.29 11.71 -26.23
N ASP A 128 -1.03 12.79 -26.00
CA ASP A 128 -0.47 14.15 -25.90
C ASP A 128 0.47 14.25 -24.69
N PHE A 129 0.07 13.71 -23.54
CA PHE A 129 0.90 13.64 -22.34
C PHE A 129 2.22 12.91 -22.61
N ARG A 130 2.15 11.69 -23.17
CA ARG A 130 3.36 10.91 -23.49
C ARG A 130 4.23 11.62 -24.53
N SER A 131 3.62 12.28 -25.51
CA SER A 131 4.34 13.07 -26.50
C SER A 131 5.09 14.25 -25.89
N HIS A 132 4.53 14.90 -24.85
CA HIS A 132 5.19 15.99 -24.14
C HIS A 132 6.50 15.53 -23.47
N PHE A 133 6.49 14.34 -22.85
CA PHE A 133 7.64 13.82 -22.11
C PHE A 133 8.56 12.90 -22.92
N ALA A 134 8.25 12.57 -24.18
CA ALA A 134 8.99 11.57 -24.97
C ALA A 134 10.51 11.81 -25.08
N ALA A 135 10.97 13.06 -24.96
CA ALA A 135 12.39 13.40 -25.03
C ALA A 135 13.17 13.05 -23.74
N THR A 136 12.51 13.11 -22.58
CA THR A 136 13.12 12.85 -21.27
C THR A 136 12.73 11.47 -20.73
N GLN A 137 11.53 10.99 -21.07
CA GLN A 137 10.95 9.72 -20.67
C GLN A 137 10.54 8.93 -21.93
N PRO A 138 11.50 8.29 -22.63
CA PRO A 138 11.22 7.58 -23.87
C PRO A 138 10.54 6.22 -23.66
N GLN A 139 10.51 5.71 -22.42
CA GLN A 139 9.73 4.53 -22.06
C GLN A 139 8.26 4.93 -21.97
N THR A 140 7.37 4.07 -22.45
CA THR A 140 5.92 4.33 -22.47
C THR A 140 5.13 3.25 -21.75
N ASP A 141 5.79 2.37 -20.99
CA ASP A 141 5.17 1.24 -20.30
C ASP A 141 4.63 1.59 -18.90
N TYR A 142 4.47 2.88 -18.60
CA TYR A 142 3.75 3.33 -17.42
C TYR A 142 2.28 3.64 -17.75
N ASP A 143 1.42 3.34 -16.80
CA ASP A 143 0.03 3.75 -16.82
C ASP A 143 -0.09 5.23 -16.46
N VAL A 144 -1.03 5.91 -17.10
CA VAL A 144 -1.36 7.31 -16.85
C VAL A 144 -2.83 7.39 -16.51
N VAL A 145 -3.11 7.83 -15.30
CA VAL A 145 -4.46 8.04 -14.78
C VAL A 145 -4.59 9.49 -14.35
N ARG A 146 -5.79 10.08 -14.46
CA ARG A 146 -6.00 11.45 -14.01
C ARG A 146 -6.18 11.53 -12.50
N VAL A 147 -5.71 12.63 -11.95
CA VAL A 147 -6.02 13.07 -10.60
C VAL A 147 -6.53 14.51 -10.65
N THR A 148 -7.49 14.84 -9.79
CA THR A 148 -8.12 16.17 -9.73
C THR A 148 -8.11 16.72 -8.30
N GLY A 149 -8.70 17.90 -8.06
CA GLY A 149 -8.82 18.51 -6.73
C GLY A 149 -7.92 19.74 -6.54
N GLN A 150 -6.95 19.94 -7.44
CA GLN A 150 -6.09 21.13 -7.46
C GLN A 150 -6.05 21.75 -8.87
N SER A 151 -6.03 23.08 -8.94
CA SER A 151 -5.95 23.87 -10.19
C SER A 151 -4.50 24.15 -10.61
N GLY A 152 -3.69 23.10 -10.58
CA GLY A 152 -2.26 23.11 -10.88
C GLY A 152 -1.34 23.25 -9.66
N MET A 153 -0.06 22.94 -9.84
CA MET A 153 0.95 23.09 -8.79
C MET A 153 1.54 24.52 -8.81
N ALA A 154 2.15 24.91 -7.69
CA ALA A 154 2.65 26.28 -7.54
C ALA A 154 4.00 26.49 -8.27
N ASN A 155 4.08 27.39 -9.25
CA ASN A 155 5.34 27.65 -9.97
C ASN A 155 6.45 28.34 -9.14
N GLY A 156 6.08 29.12 -8.12
CA GLY A 156 7.05 29.85 -7.27
C GLY A 156 6.86 29.63 -5.76
N GLY A 157 5.94 28.76 -5.36
CA GLY A 157 5.64 28.45 -3.96
C GLY A 157 6.24 27.12 -3.52
N GLY A 158 6.18 26.86 -2.22
CA GLY A 158 6.31 25.50 -1.71
C GLY A 158 5.19 24.63 -2.29
N ARG A 159 5.56 23.46 -2.80
CA ARG A 159 4.63 22.52 -3.44
C ARG A 159 5.07 21.11 -3.16
N GLY A 160 4.12 20.22 -2.98
CA GLY A 160 4.42 18.83 -2.78
C GLY A 160 3.17 18.00 -2.76
N VAL A 161 3.37 16.71 -2.56
CA VAL A 161 2.30 15.75 -2.37
C VAL A 161 2.63 14.87 -1.17
N ARG A 162 1.61 14.62 -0.38
CA ARG A 162 1.60 13.69 0.73
C ARG A 162 0.73 12.50 0.37
N LEU A 163 1.24 11.31 0.63
CA LEU A 163 0.51 10.06 0.53
C LEU A 163 0.36 9.45 1.92
N SER A 164 -0.85 9.07 2.28
CA SER A 164 -1.17 8.45 3.56
C SER A 164 -1.97 7.16 3.39
N VAL A 165 -1.74 6.20 4.28
CA VAL A 165 -2.51 4.96 4.37
C VAL A 165 -2.99 4.78 5.81
N ALA A 166 -4.30 4.58 5.98
CA ALA A 166 -4.96 4.53 7.29
C ALA A 166 -4.54 5.72 8.18
N ASP A 167 -4.62 6.93 7.61
CA ASP A 167 -4.22 8.23 8.18
C ASP A 167 -2.71 8.43 8.47
N ALA A 168 -1.90 7.37 8.42
CA ALA A 168 -0.45 7.47 8.57
C ALA A 168 0.20 7.95 7.26
N GLU A 169 1.05 8.97 7.31
CA GLU A 169 1.87 9.34 6.15
C GLU A 169 2.85 8.21 5.82
N VAL A 170 2.80 7.73 4.57
CA VAL A 170 3.70 6.68 4.06
C VAL A 170 4.72 7.24 3.07
N SER A 171 4.41 8.37 2.43
CA SER A 171 5.33 9.04 1.52
C SER A 171 5.03 10.53 1.41
N ARG A 172 6.08 11.31 1.10
CA ARG A 172 6.01 12.74 0.83
C ARG A 172 7.07 13.11 -0.20
N ALA A 173 6.67 13.90 -1.19
CA ALA A 173 7.59 14.62 -2.06
C ALA A 173 7.32 16.12 -1.91
N PHE A 174 8.37 16.93 -1.79
CA PHE A 174 8.24 18.37 -1.63
C PHE A 174 9.33 19.10 -2.42
N VAL A 175 8.93 20.12 -3.18
CA VAL A 175 9.84 21.07 -3.79
C VAL A 175 9.68 22.43 -3.09
N PRO A 176 10.76 22.96 -2.49
CA PRO A 176 10.71 24.24 -1.81
C PRO A 176 10.51 25.39 -2.79
N VAL A 177 10.26 26.58 -2.21
CA VAL A 177 10.27 27.85 -2.93
C VAL A 177 11.59 27.99 -3.72
N GLY A 178 11.48 28.27 -5.01
CA GLY A 178 12.58 28.51 -5.94
C GLY A 178 12.80 29.99 -6.24
#